data_AF-A0A4R5VF76-F1
#
_entry.id   AF-A0A4R5VF76-F1
#
_cell.length_a   1.000
_cell.length_b   1.000
_cell.length_c   1.000
_cell.angle_alpha   90.00
_cell.angle_beta   90.00
_cell.angle_gamma   90.00
#
_symmetry.space_group_name_H-M   'P 1'
#
loop_
_entity.id
_entity.type
_entity.pdbx_description
1 polymer ?
#
loop_
_entity_poly.entity_id
_entity_poly.type
_entity_poly.pdbx_seq_one_letter_code
_entity_poly.pdbx_strand_id
1 'polypeptide(L)'
;MTMDYEKKVQEQINQYANNALRFFPPDAHKYWMRNYMTPKMRDVFGVDHFIDMYLSAIPTDKDHVNILSIGSGDGQLELALAQRLIARGQPEFTIHVTELSDIRQQRTRERVAREGLQDRFEFHIVDFNRAFIPGSFDMMFAHHVLHHIVELEFLFDQIAEGLAPDGVFATIDMIGRNGHMRWPEALEYTELAWEFVPEHWKYNFQFNAFHEKYLNFDCSKSGFEGIRAQDILPLLIEKFDFSKFVAGGGFMDVIFDRGYGQSIDMANPGEKALVDFLSRTNELLLETDRIKPTMIFAHMTRKADVPAEPVIWGNMTPGFAVRPVAPSED
;
A
#
# COMPACT_ATOMS: atom_id res chain seq x y z
N MET A 1 10.67 15.06 -21.33
CA MET A 1 10.39 13.65 -20.97
C MET A 1 10.89 12.73 -22.06
N THR A 2 11.38 11.56 -21.68
CA THR A 2 12.08 10.61 -22.55
C THR A 2 11.11 9.59 -23.16
N MET A 3 11.50 8.98 -24.29
CA MET A 3 10.77 7.84 -24.87
C MET A 3 10.57 6.67 -23.88
N ASP A 4 11.43 6.57 -22.86
CA ASP A 4 11.38 5.53 -21.83
C ASP A 4 10.18 5.65 -20.89
N TYR A 5 9.80 6.87 -20.52
CA TYR A 5 8.64 7.10 -19.65
C TYR A 5 7.32 6.68 -20.31
N GLU A 6 7.08 7.11 -21.55
CA GLU A 6 5.87 6.77 -22.30
C GLU A 6 5.74 5.25 -22.50
N LYS A 7 6.88 4.57 -22.69
CA LYS A 7 6.93 3.11 -22.76
C LYS A 7 6.47 2.48 -21.43
N LYS A 8 6.98 2.95 -20.29
CA LYS A 8 6.56 2.47 -18.95
C LYS A 8 5.07 2.71 -18.67
N VAL A 9 4.53 3.86 -19.09
CA VAL A 9 3.07 4.13 -19.03
C VAL A 9 2.28 3.08 -19.81
N GLN A 10 2.70 2.77 -21.04
CA GLN A 10 2.03 1.76 -21.84
C GLN A 10 2.17 0.36 -21.25
N GLU A 11 3.33 0.00 -20.70
CA GLU A 11 3.56 -1.26 -20.00
C GLU A 11 2.61 -1.41 -18.79
N GLN A 12 2.49 -0.38 -17.96
CA GLN A 12 1.56 -0.33 -16.81
C GLN A 12 0.10 -0.52 -17.27
N ILE A 13 -0.35 0.25 -18.26
CA ILE A 13 -1.72 0.13 -18.79
C ILE A 13 -1.99 -1.30 -19.32
N ASN A 14 -1.03 -1.86 -20.05
CA ASN A 14 -1.15 -3.20 -20.61
C ASN A 14 -1.19 -4.30 -19.56
N GLN A 15 -0.42 -4.17 -18.47
CA GLN A 15 -0.38 -5.13 -17.36
C GLN A 15 -1.76 -5.34 -16.74
N TYR A 16 -2.56 -4.29 -16.62
CA TYR A 16 -3.89 -4.34 -15.98
C TYR A 16 -5.06 -4.39 -16.99
N ALA A 17 -4.81 -4.30 -18.29
CA ALA A 17 -5.84 -4.31 -19.32
C ALA A 17 -6.75 -5.56 -19.26
N ASN A 18 -6.22 -6.72 -18.90
CA ASN A 18 -6.95 -8.00 -18.92
C ASN A 18 -7.34 -8.54 -17.53
N ASN A 19 -7.46 -7.68 -16.50
CA ASN A 19 -7.73 -8.10 -15.10
C ASN A 19 -6.69 -9.10 -14.56
N ALA A 20 -5.44 -8.99 -15.02
CA ALA A 20 -4.44 -10.05 -14.86
C ALA A 20 -3.77 -10.12 -13.47
N LEU A 21 -4.44 -9.72 -12.39
CA LEU A 21 -4.11 -10.26 -11.07
C LEU A 21 -4.64 -11.70 -11.03
N ARG A 22 -3.88 -12.61 -11.65
CA ARG A 22 -4.25 -14.03 -11.78
C ARG A 22 -4.37 -14.76 -10.44
N PHE A 23 -3.90 -14.16 -9.35
CA PHE A 23 -3.83 -14.78 -8.04
C PHE A 23 -4.41 -13.86 -6.95
N PHE A 24 -5.42 -14.35 -6.26
CA PHE A 24 -5.88 -13.77 -4.99
C PHE A 24 -4.78 -13.89 -3.94
N PRO A 25 -4.77 -13.03 -2.90
CA PRO A 25 -3.86 -13.21 -1.77
C PRO A 25 -3.93 -14.64 -1.23
N PRO A 26 -2.80 -15.35 -1.07
CA PRO A 26 -2.80 -16.70 -0.53
C PRO A 26 -3.31 -16.76 0.92
N ASP A 27 -3.72 -17.94 1.37
CA ASP A 27 -4.22 -18.11 2.73
C ASP A 27 -3.15 -17.84 3.79
N ALA A 28 -1.87 -18.11 3.49
CA ALA A 28 -0.75 -17.72 4.35
C ALA A 28 -0.67 -16.19 4.53
N HIS A 29 -0.83 -15.41 3.45
CA HIS A 29 -0.88 -13.95 3.53
C HIS A 29 -2.06 -13.47 4.38
N LYS A 30 -3.27 -14.00 4.13
CA LYS A 30 -4.48 -13.65 4.91
C LYS A 30 -4.30 -14.00 6.38
N TYR A 31 -3.72 -15.16 6.66
CA TYR A 31 -3.40 -15.60 8.02
C TYR A 31 -2.42 -14.63 8.69
N TRP A 32 -1.34 -14.26 8.01
CA TRP A 32 -0.38 -13.30 8.54
C TRP A 32 -1.02 -11.94 8.80
N MET A 33 -1.72 -11.36 7.81
CA MET A 33 -2.44 -10.09 7.95
C MET A 33 -3.34 -10.08 9.19
N ARG A 34 -4.17 -11.12 9.35
CA ARG A 34 -5.10 -11.24 10.49
C ARG A 34 -4.40 -11.33 11.85
N ASN A 35 -3.28 -12.05 11.93
CA ASN A 35 -2.65 -12.34 13.22
C ASN A 35 -1.55 -11.33 13.60
N TYR A 36 -0.96 -10.62 12.63
CA TYR A 36 0.20 -9.75 12.86
C TYR A 36 -0.04 -8.29 12.47
N MET A 37 -0.93 -8.00 11.51
CA MET A 37 -1.25 -6.62 11.11
C MET A 37 -2.57 -6.12 11.71
N THR A 38 -3.64 -6.93 11.74
CA THR A 38 -4.92 -6.54 12.32
C THR A 38 -4.82 -6.12 13.80
N PRO A 39 -4.06 -6.79 14.68
CA PRO A 39 -3.89 -6.30 16.05
C PRO A 39 -3.27 -4.89 16.11
N LYS A 40 -2.26 -4.62 15.29
CA LYS A 40 -1.64 -3.29 15.18
C LYS A 40 -2.65 -2.25 14.71
N MET A 41 -3.47 -2.60 13.72
CA MET A 41 -4.53 -1.72 13.22
C MET A 41 -5.60 -1.44 14.28
N ARG A 42 -6.02 -2.46 15.03
CA ARG A 42 -7.01 -2.30 16.09
C ARG A 42 -6.51 -1.33 17.16
N ASP A 43 -5.26 -1.48 17.58
CA ASP A 43 -4.71 -0.66 18.68
C ASP A 43 -4.42 0.78 18.23
N VAL A 44 -3.96 0.99 17.00
CA VAL A 44 -3.60 2.34 16.50
C VAL A 44 -4.79 3.07 15.89
N PHE A 45 -5.61 2.38 15.10
CA PHE A 45 -6.71 3.00 14.35
C PHE A 45 -8.08 2.76 14.99
N GLY A 46 -8.24 1.77 15.86
CA GLY A 46 -9.52 1.39 16.43
C GLY A 46 -10.38 0.52 15.52
N VAL A 47 -9.79 -0.11 14.50
CA VAL A 47 -10.51 -0.84 13.45
C VAL A 47 -9.86 -2.18 13.11
N ASP A 48 -10.67 -3.13 12.64
CA ASP A 48 -10.23 -4.48 12.25
C ASP A 48 -10.04 -4.65 10.73
N HIS A 49 -10.56 -3.72 9.94
CA HIS A 49 -10.56 -3.79 8.49
C HIS A 49 -9.98 -2.52 7.88
N PHE A 50 -9.17 -2.66 6.83
CA PHE A 50 -8.44 -1.54 6.25
C PHE A 50 -9.35 -0.48 5.61
N ILE A 51 -10.52 -0.88 5.10
CA ILE A 51 -11.51 0.10 4.61
C ILE A 51 -12.04 0.96 5.75
N ASP A 52 -12.21 0.40 6.95
CA ASP A 52 -12.67 1.16 8.12
C ASP A 52 -11.56 2.12 8.62
N MET A 53 -10.29 1.82 8.34
CA MET A 53 -9.18 2.74 8.56
C MET A 53 -9.40 4.01 7.73
N TYR A 54 -9.62 3.86 6.42
CA TYR A 54 -9.95 4.98 5.54
C TYR A 54 -11.24 5.71 5.96
N LEU A 55 -12.28 4.97 6.33
CA LEU A 55 -13.53 5.56 6.84
C LEU A 55 -13.29 6.42 8.08
N SER A 56 -12.39 5.99 8.98
CA SER A 56 -12.04 6.72 10.20
C SER A 56 -11.21 7.99 9.96
N ALA A 57 -10.70 8.19 8.75
CA ALA A 57 -10.04 9.43 8.32
C ALA A 57 -11.05 10.51 7.90
N ILE A 58 -12.31 10.15 7.65
CA ILE A 58 -13.32 11.06 7.11
C ILE A 58 -14.07 11.72 8.28
N PRO A 59 -14.14 13.06 8.34
CA PRO A 59 -14.85 13.77 9.40
C PRO A 59 -16.33 13.36 9.48
N THR A 60 -16.91 13.45 10.68
CA THR A 60 -18.30 13.05 10.96
C THR A 60 -19.23 14.23 11.23
N ASP A 61 -18.67 15.43 11.34
CA ASP A 61 -19.34 16.69 11.67
C ASP A 61 -19.68 17.54 10.44
N LYS A 62 -19.35 17.05 9.23
CA LYS A 62 -19.63 17.72 7.95
C LYS A 62 -20.82 17.08 7.24
N ASP A 63 -21.74 17.92 6.76
CA ASP A 63 -22.88 17.50 5.95
C ASP A 63 -22.43 16.92 4.60
N HIS A 64 -21.45 17.56 3.97
CA HIS A 64 -20.83 17.13 2.73
C HIS A 64 -19.33 16.85 2.94
N VAL A 65 -18.86 15.69 2.51
CA VAL A 65 -17.44 15.33 2.54
C VAL A 65 -16.89 15.09 1.13
N ASN A 66 -15.76 15.72 0.85
CA ASN A 66 -15.07 15.62 -0.44
C ASN A 66 -13.83 14.74 -0.34
N ILE A 67 -13.78 13.68 -1.15
CA ILE A 67 -12.78 12.61 -1.02
C ILE A 67 -12.05 12.41 -2.35
N LEU A 68 -10.72 12.34 -2.32
CA LEU A 68 -9.89 12.01 -3.48
C LEU A 68 -9.23 10.63 -3.32
N SER A 69 -9.55 9.69 -4.21
CA SER A 69 -8.81 8.45 -4.40
C SER A 69 -7.72 8.64 -5.45
N ILE A 70 -6.47 8.45 -5.04
CA ILE A 70 -5.28 8.52 -5.88
C ILE A 70 -5.03 7.11 -6.43
N GLY A 71 -5.20 6.92 -7.76
CA GLY A 71 -4.97 5.64 -8.43
C GLY A 71 -5.89 4.51 -7.97
N SER A 72 -7.18 4.68 -8.26
CA SER A 72 -8.28 3.79 -7.87
C SER A 72 -8.27 2.39 -8.48
N GLY A 73 -7.52 2.17 -9.56
CA GLY A 73 -7.53 0.91 -10.27
C GLY A 73 -8.91 0.55 -10.82
N ASP A 74 -9.49 -0.55 -10.32
CA ASP A 74 -10.82 -1.05 -10.73
C ASP A 74 -11.96 -0.60 -9.80
N GLY A 75 -11.71 0.38 -8.92
CA GLY A 75 -12.75 1.08 -8.15
C GLY A 75 -13.38 0.28 -7.01
N GLN A 76 -12.81 -0.87 -6.64
CA GLN A 76 -13.45 -1.77 -5.66
C GLN A 76 -13.42 -1.19 -4.26
N LEU A 77 -12.29 -0.56 -3.91
CA LEU A 77 -12.09 0.07 -2.60
C LEU A 77 -13.01 1.28 -2.44
N GLU A 78 -13.06 2.13 -3.47
CA GLU A 78 -13.85 3.35 -3.52
C GLU A 78 -15.34 3.03 -3.38
N LEU A 79 -15.80 2.00 -4.09
CA LEU A 79 -17.18 1.54 -3.99
C LEU A 79 -17.50 1.01 -2.60
N ALA A 80 -16.62 0.20 -2.01
CA ALA A 80 -16.79 -0.33 -0.67
C ALA A 80 -16.71 0.76 0.42
N LEU A 81 -15.95 1.83 0.18
CA LEU A 81 -15.90 3.01 1.04
C LEU A 81 -17.21 3.82 0.95
N ALA A 82 -17.73 4.04 -0.26
CA ALA A 82 -19.03 4.69 -0.47
C ALA A 82 -20.17 3.94 0.24
N GLN A 83 -20.20 2.61 0.12
CA GLN A 83 -21.19 1.77 0.81
C GLN A 83 -21.10 1.92 2.33
N ARG A 84 -19.88 2.01 2.89
CA ARG A 84 -19.67 2.26 4.32
C ARG A 84 -20.06 3.67 4.76
N LEU A 85 -19.83 4.68 3.93
CA LEU A 85 -20.29 6.05 4.20
C LEU A 85 -21.81 6.13 4.29
N ILE A 86 -22.51 5.47 3.35
CA ILE A 86 -23.98 5.35 3.39
C ILE A 86 -24.43 4.61 4.64
N ALA A 87 -23.80 3.47 4.98
CA ALA A 87 -24.12 2.72 6.19
C ALA A 87 -23.86 3.50 7.48
N ARG A 88 -22.83 4.37 7.49
CA ARG A 88 -22.52 5.30 8.59
C ARG A 88 -23.51 6.46 8.69
N GLY A 89 -24.36 6.66 7.67
CA GLY A 89 -25.33 7.76 7.62
C GLY A 89 -24.74 9.10 7.19
N GLN A 90 -23.62 9.10 6.44
CA GLN A 90 -23.07 10.32 5.85
C GLN A 90 -24.12 10.94 4.90
N PRO A 91 -24.59 12.18 5.12
CA PRO A 91 -25.67 12.77 4.33
C PRO A 91 -25.27 12.92 2.86
N GLU A 92 -24.19 13.66 2.61
CA GLU A 92 -23.68 13.94 1.29
C GLU A 92 -22.17 13.67 1.21
N PHE A 93 -21.73 13.17 0.07
CA PHE A 93 -20.31 12.98 -0.22
C PHE A 93 -20.05 12.89 -1.72
N THR A 94 -18.83 13.25 -2.13
CA THR A 94 -18.29 13.04 -3.47
C THR A 94 -16.96 12.30 -3.37
N ILE A 95 -16.82 11.22 -4.14
CA ILE A 95 -15.54 10.52 -4.32
C ILE A 95 -15.00 10.83 -5.71
N HIS A 96 -13.90 11.57 -5.76
CA HIS A 96 -13.09 11.79 -6.95
C HIS A 96 -12.17 10.59 -7.15
N VAL A 97 -12.46 9.81 -8.18
CA VAL A 97 -11.80 8.56 -8.53
C VAL A 97 -10.85 8.82 -9.69
N THR A 98 -9.56 8.72 -9.42
CA THR A 98 -8.52 8.97 -10.43
C THR A 98 -7.89 7.67 -10.91
N GLU A 99 -7.59 7.57 -12.20
CA GLU A 99 -6.97 6.38 -12.80
C GLU A 99 -6.18 6.76 -14.06
N LEU A 100 -5.06 6.07 -14.31
CA LEU A 100 -4.24 6.29 -15.51
C LEU A 100 -4.85 5.58 -16.74
N SER A 101 -5.47 4.42 -16.53
CA SER A 101 -6.04 3.59 -17.59
C SER A 101 -7.52 3.90 -17.86
N ASP A 102 -7.81 4.39 -19.07
CA ASP A 102 -9.18 4.63 -19.53
C ASP A 102 -10.09 3.39 -19.43
N ILE A 103 -9.55 2.21 -19.78
CA ILE A 103 -10.29 0.94 -19.72
C ILE A 103 -10.70 0.59 -18.29
N ARG A 104 -9.81 0.80 -17.30
CA ARG A 104 -10.11 0.52 -15.89
C ARG A 104 -11.07 1.55 -15.31
N GLN A 105 -10.90 2.82 -15.67
CA GLN A 105 -11.85 3.87 -15.31
C GLN A 105 -13.26 3.54 -15.83
N GLN A 106 -13.38 3.08 -17.07
CA GLN A 106 -14.68 2.68 -17.65
C GLN A 106 -15.31 1.52 -16.89
N ARG A 107 -14.54 0.48 -16.53
CA ARG A 107 -15.02 -0.64 -15.69
C ARG A 107 -15.50 -0.16 -14.31
N THR A 108 -14.79 0.82 -13.75
CA THR A 108 -15.13 1.44 -12.47
C THR A 108 -16.45 2.20 -12.56
N ARG A 109 -16.65 3.02 -13.62
CA ARG A 109 -17.93 3.70 -13.89
C ARG A 109 -19.09 2.72 -14.00
N GLU A 110 -18.92 1.65 -14.77
CA GLU A 110 -19.95 0.62 -14.95
C GLU A 110 -20.28 -0.11 -13.64
N ARG A 111 -19.29 -0.31 -12.76
CA ARG A 111 -19.51 -0.93 -11.45
C ARG A 111 -20.28 -0.01 -10.52
N VAL A 112 -19.87 1.25 -10.43
CA VAL A 112 -20.56 2.26 -9.61
C VAL A 112 -22.00 2.46 -10.08
N ALA A 113 -22.23 2.53 -11.39
CA ALA A 113 -23.58 2.67 -11.95
C ALA A 113 -24.48 1.47 -11.66
N ARG A 114 -23.93 0.24 -11.65
CA ARG A 114 -24.70 -0.97 -11.27
C ARG A 114 -25.18 -0.96 -9.82
N GLU A 115 -24.46 -0.27 -8.94
CA GLU A 115 -24.86 -0.06 -7.55
C GLU A 115 -25.74 1.19 -7.35
N GLY A 116 -26.04 1.93 -8.43
CA GLY A 116 -26.86 3.15 -8.38
C GLY A 116 -26.19 4.33 -7.67
N LEU A 117 -24.85 4.35 -7.60
CA LEU A 117 -24.07 5.35 -6.87
C LEU A 117 -23.39 6.39 -7.78
N GLN A 118 -23.74 6.44 -9.06
CA GLN A 118 -23.05 7.32 -10.03
C GLN A 118 -23.06 8.81 -9.65
N ASP A 119 -24.08 9.28 -8.93
CA ASP A 119 -24.20 10.68 -8.51
C ASP A 119 -23.29 11.02 -7.30
N ARG A 120 -22.61 10.03 -6.72
CA ARG A 120 -21.65 10.17 -5.62
C ARG A 120 -20.19 10.14 -6.09
N PHE A 121 -19.96 9.99 -7.39
CA PHE A 121 -18.63 9.72 -7.96
C PHE A 121 -18.31 10.67 -9.10
N GLU A 122 -17.11 11.24 -9.06
CA GLU A 122 -16.48 11.90 -10.19
C GLU A 122 -15.27 11.11 -10.65
N PHE A 123 -15.03 11.01 -11.94
CA PHE A 123 -14.03 10.10 -12.49
C PHE A 123 -13.09 10.87 -13.40
N HIS A 124 -11.78 10.70 -13.18
CA HIS A 124 -10.75 11.53 -13.79
C HIS A 124 -9.59 10.67 -14.32
N ILE A 125 -9.32 10.77 -15.62
CA ILE A 125 -8.11 10.17 -16.20
C ILE A 125 -6.93 11.08 -15.88
N VAL A 126 -5.99 10.61 -15.05
CA VAL A 126 -4.89 11.43 -14.54
C VAL A 126 -3.59 10.63 -14.50
N ASP A 127 -2.52 11.24 -15.01
CA ASP A 127 -1.15 10.82 -14.75
C ASP A 127 -0.57 11.71 -13.65
N PHE A 128 -0.44 11.16 -12.44
CA PHE A 128 0.05 11.89 -11.27
C PHE A 128 1.53 12.28 -11.34
N ASN A 129 2.28 11.76 -12.31
CA ASN A 129 3.63 12.26 -12.59
C ASN A 129 3.63 13.55 -13.43
N ARG A 130 2.45 14.05 -13.82
CA ARG A 130 2.30 15.19 -14.75
C ARG A 130 1.32 16.22 -14.29
N ALA A 131 0.24 15.78 -13.65
CA ALA A 131 -0.89 16.62 -13.32
C ALA A 131 -1.52 16.15 -12.02
N PHE A 132 -2.26 17.08 -11.41
CA PHE A 132 -3.07 16.82 -10.24
C PHE A 132 -4.46 17.43 -10.45
N ILE A 133 -5.45 16.94 -9.73
CA ILE A 133 -6.79 17.52 -9.79
C ILE A 133 -6.91 18.66 -8.76
N PRO A 134 -7.32 19.87 -9.18
CA PRO A 134 -7.47 20.97 -8.23
C PRO A 134 -8.68 20.74 -7.33
N GLY A 135 -8.58 21.17 -6.07
CA GLY A 135 -9.70 21.10 -5.13
C GLY A 135 -9.26 21.24 -3.68
N SER A 136 -10.24 21.19 -2.78
CA SER A 136 -10.01 21.03 -1.35
C SER A 136 -10.72 19.77 -0.89
N PHE A 137 -9.99 18.87 -0.25
CA PHE A 137 -10.47 17.53 0.09
C PHE A 137 -10.39 17.29 1.59
N ASP A 138 -11.48 16.77 2.16
CA ASP A 138 -11.55 16.35 3.56
C ASP A 138 -10.78 15.06 3.79
N MET A 139 -10.64 14.24 2.74
CA MET A 139 -9.79 13.08 2.73
C MET A 139 -9.13 12.92 1.37
N MET A 140 -7.83 12.66 1.36
CA MET A 140 -7.15 12.07 0.22
C MET A 140 -6.67 10.68 0.63
N PHE A 141 -6.68 9.71 -0.28
CA PHE A 141 -6.09 8.43 0.02
C PHE A 141 -5.41 7.76 -1.16
N ALA A 142 -4.39 7.00 -0.84
CA ALA A 142 -3.57 6.22 -1.76
C ALA A 142 -3.49 4.78 -1.23
N HIS A 143 -3.86 3.81 -2.04
CA HIS A 143 -3.88 2.39 -1.67
C HIS A 143 -3.08 1.57 -2.68
N HIS A 144 -1.87 1.15 -2.30
CA HIS A 144 -0.96 0.40 -3.17
C HIS A 144 -0.73 1.08 -4.53
N VAL A 145 -0.42 2.38 -4.51
CA VAL A 145 -0.22 3.20 -5.73
C VAL A 145 1.04 4.04 -5.65
N LEU A 146 1.46 4.49 -4.46
CA LEU A 146 2.57 5.44 -4.33
C LEU A 146 3.87 4.86 -4.88
N HIS A 147 4.09 3.57 -4.72
CA HIS A 147 5.24 2.85 -5.28
C HIS A 147 5.25 2.74 -6.82
N HIS A 148 4.20 3.20 -7.51
CA HIS A 148 4.16 3.38 -8.97
C HIS A 148 4.43 4.82 -9.42
N ILE A 149 4.66 5.75 -8.50
CA ILE A 149 4.86 7.17 -8.81
C ILE A 149 6.36 7.50 -8.85
N VAL A 150 6.77 8.16 -9.92
CA VAL A 150 8.13 8.69 -10.10
C VAL A 150 8.24 10.08 -9.49
N GLU A 151 7.28 10.97 -9.72
CA GLU A 151 7.31 12.36 -9.23
C GLU A 151 6.65 12.47 -7.83
N LEU A 152 7.20 11.75 -6.84
CA LEU A 152 6.66 11.70 -5.47
C LEU A 152 6.62 13.07 -4.79
N GLU A 153 7.67 13.87 -4.97
CA GLU A 153 7.78 15.21 -4.40
C GLU A 153 6.65 16.10 -4.90
N PHE A 154 6.44 16.13 -6.22
CA PHE A 154 5.34 16.86 -6.84
C PHE A 154 3.98 16.37 -6.33
N LEU A 155 3.75 15.05 -6.32
CA LEU A 155 2.49 14.49 -5.84
C LEU A 155 2.22 14.89 -4.39
N PHE A 156 3.20 14.77 -3.50
CA PHE A 156 3.04 15.08 -2.08
C PHE A 156 2.86 16.58 -1.82
N ASP A 157 3.53 17.45 -2.57
CA ASP A 157 3.27 18.89 -2.53
C ASP A 157 1.81 19.19 -2.92
N GLN A 158 1.31 18.57 -3.98
CA GLN A 158 -0.09 18.76 -4.41
C GLN A 158 -1.11 18.19 -3.41
N ILE A 159 -0.82 17.06 -2.77
CA ILE A 159 -1.65 16.53 -1.69
C ILE A 159 -1.68 17.51 -0.52
N ALA A 160 -0.52 18.00 -0.07
CA ALA A 160 -0.44 18.95 1.04
C ALA A 160 -1.20 20.26 0.75
N GLU A 161 -1.11 20.77 -0.48
CA GLU A 161 -1.85 21.96 -0.93
C GLU A 161 -3.36 21.72 -1.03
N GLY A 162 -3.79 20.57 -1.54
CA GLY A 162 -5.20 20.26 -1.76
C GLY A 162 -5.93 19.71 -0.53
N LEU A 163 -5.23 19.34 0.55
CA LEU A 163 -5.87 18.94 1.79
C LEU A 163 -6.59 20.13 2.44
N ALA A 164 -7.84 19.92 2.85
CA ALA A 164 -8.56 20.85 3.71
C ALA A 164 -7.83 21.07 5.05
N PRO A 165 -8.11 22.15 5.80
CA PRO A 165 -7.44 22.41 7.08
C PRO A 165 -7.43 21.27 8.08
N ASP A 166 -8.56 20.58 8.21
CA ASP A 166 -8.71 19.40 9.07
C ASP A 166 -8.73 18.09 8.24
N GLY A 167 -8.24 18.16 7.00
CA GLY A 167 -8.23 17.04 6.07
C GLY A 167 -7.15 16.02 6.41
N VAL A 168 -7.42 14.76 6.09
CA VAL A 168 -6.49 13.65 6.33
C VAL A 168 -6.02 13.05 5.01
N PHE A 169 -4.71 12.88 4.87
CA PHE A 169 -4.13 11.97 3.89
C PHE A 169 -3.94 10.59 4.53
N ALA A 170 -4.66 9.59 4.03
CA ALA A 170 -4.57 8.22 4.51
C ALA A 170 -3.91 7.31 3.47
N THR A 171 -2.97 6.48 3.89
CA THR A 171 -2.31 5.58 2.94
C THR A 171 -2.06 4.19 3.52
N ILE A 172 -2.14 3.20 2.61
CA ILE A 172 -1.62 1.86 2.81
C ILE A 172 -0.74 1.60 1.62
N ASP A 173 0.56 1.58 1.84
CA ASP A 173 1.50 1.47 0.75
C ASP A 173 2.79 0.79 1.18
N MET A 174 3.60 0.50 0.20
CA MET A 174 4.89 -0.11 0.37
C MET A 174 5.97 0.95 0.48
N ILE A 175 6.96 0.68 1.31
CA ILE A 175 8.07 1.60 1.61
C ILE A 175 9.43 0.89 1.58
N GLY A 176 9.46 -0.34 1.07
CA GLY A 176 10.66 -1.16 0.98
C GLY A 176 11.62 -0.68 -0.12
N ARG A 177 12.72 -1.42 -0.32
CA ARG A 177 13.68 -1.12 -1.38
C ARG A 177 13.01 -1.12 -2.76
N ASN A 178 13.52 -0.31 -3.67
CA ASN A 178 13.03 -0.26 -5.05
C ASN A 178 12.95 -1.66 -5.68
N GLY A 179 11.94 -1.83 -6.54
CA GLY A 179 11.66 -3.08 -7.23
C GLY A 179 11.19 -4.22 -6.33
N HIS A 180 10.69 -3.93 -5.12
CA HIS A 180 10.38 -4.93 -4.08
C HIS A 180 11.59 -5.76 -3.63
N MET A 181 12.80 -5.31 -3.96
CA MET A 181 13.99 -6.01 -3.54
C MET A 181 14.07 -6.03 -2.01
N ARG A 182 14.79 -7.02 -1.48
CA ARG A 182 15.14 -7.00 -0.06
C ARG A 182 16.29 -6.03 0.17
N TRP A 183 16.20 -5.29 1.27
CA TRP A 183 17.36 -4.63 1.86
C TRP A 183 18.41 -5.71 2.22
N PRO A 184 19.72 -5.40 2.14
CA PRO A 184 20.77 -6.38 2.42
C PRO A 184 20.55 -7.14 3.74
N GLU A 185 20.21 -6.42 4.81
CA GLU A 185 19.95 -7.02 6.12
C GLU A 185 18.73 -7.96 6.12
N ALA A 186 17.66 -7.63 5.38
CA ALA A 186 16.48 -8.48 5.27
C ALA A 186 16.71 -9.67 4.33
N LEU A 187 17.52 -9.48 3.28
CA LEU A 187 17.86 -10.51 2.30
C LEU A 187 18.55 -11.69 2.98
N GLU A 188 19.49 -11.42 3.90
CA GLU A 188 20.15 -12.46 4.69
C GLU A 188 19.14 -13.36 5.42
N TYR A 189 18.13 -12.78 6.07
CA TYR A 189 17.10 -13.56 6.75
C TYR A 189 16.15 -14.28 5.78
N THR A 190 15.82 -13.67 4.64
CA THR A 190 15.03 -14.32 3.59
C THR A 190 15.76 -15.53 3.03
N GLU A 191 17.06 -15.42 2.73
CA GLU A 191 17.89 -16.52 2.22
C GLU A 191 18.07 -17.62 3.27
N LEU A 192 18.31 -17.26 4.54
CA LEU A 192 18.37 -18.23 5.63
C LEU A 192 17.04 -18.99 5.79
N ALA A 193 15.90 -18.30 5.72
CA ALA A 193 14.59 -18.94 5.71
C ALA A 193 14.44 -19.89 4.51
N TRP A 194 14.94 -19.49 3.34
CA TRP A 194 14.88 -20.27 2.11
C TRP A 194 15.60 -21.62 2.21
N GLU A 195 16.64 -21.73 3.05
CA GLU A 195 17.39 -22.99 3.23
C GLU A 195 16.58 -24.08 3.94
N PHE A 196 15.63 -23.73 4.81
CA PHE A 196 14.89 -24.71 5.62
C PHE A 196 13.38 -24.75 5.35
N VAL A 197 12.83 -23.85 4.53
CA VAL A 197 11.43 -23.98 4.09
C VAL A 197 11.25 -25.25 3.24
N PRO A 198 10.08 -25.90 3.29
CA PRO A 198 9.78 -27.05 2.43
C PRO A 198 10.01 -26.74 0.96
N GLU A 199 10.54 -27.70 0.20
CA GLU A 199 10.84 -27.50 -1.24
C GLU A 199 9.61 -27.02 -2.03
N HIS A 200 8.42 -27.51 -1.69
CA HIS A 200 7.21 -27.13 -2.40
C HIS A 200 6.84 -25.64 -2.23
N TRP A 201 7.30 -24.96 -1.16
CA TRP A 201 7.15 -23.50 -1.00
C TRP A 201 7.98 -22.71 -2.02
N LYS A 202 9.02 -23.32 -2.60
CA LYS A 202 9.95 -22.67 -3.53
C LYS A 202 9.45 -22.60 -4.97
N TYR A 203 8.22 -23.06 -5.23
CA TYR A 203 7.57 -22.90 -6.52
C TYR A 203 6.87 -21.53 -6.63
N ASN A 204 7.29 -20.72 -7.59
CA ASN A 204 6.67 -19.42 -7.85
C ASN A 204 5.58 -19.55 -8.93
N PHE A 205 4.34 -19.20 -8.59
CA PHE A 205 3.18 -19.30 -9.48
C PHE A 205 3.09 -18.16 -10.51
N GLN A 206 3.72 -17.02 -10.24
CA GLN A 206 3.75 -15.89 -11.18
C GLN A 206 4.77 -16.14 -12.30
N PHE A 207 5.95 -16.67 -11.95
CA PHE A 207 6.96 -17.07 -12.92
C PHE A 207 6.75 -18.48 -13.48
N ASN A 208 5.87 -19.27 -12.85
CA ASN A 208 5.65 -20.68 -13.17
C ASN A 208 6.98 -21.46 -13.18
N ALA A 209 7.77 -21.28 -12.12
CA ALA A 209 9.14 -21.77 -12.01
C ALA A 209 9.48 -22.17 -10.57
N PHE A 210 10.33 -23.21 -10.44
CA PHE A 210 10.93 -23.60 -9.17
C PHE A 210 12.25 -22.84 -8.95
N HIS A 211 12.45 -22.29 -7.76
CA HIS A 211 13.65 -21.54 -7.40
C HIS A 211 14.40 -22.19 -6.23
N GLU A 212 15.44 -22.96 -6.53
CA GLU A 212 16.27 -23.64 -5.53
C GLU A 212 16.81 -22.65 -4.47
N LYS A 213 17.25 -21.48 -4.93
CA LYS A 213 17.65 -20.31 -4.14
C LYS A 213 16.64 -19.18 -4.28
N TYR A 214 16.53 -18.34 -3.27
CA TYR A 214 15.66 -17.18 -3.33
C TYR A 214 16.07 -16.25 -4.49
N LEU A 215 15.10 -15.82 -5.28
CA LEU A 215 15.29 -14.87 -6.38
C LEU A 215 14.88 -13.47 -5.89
N ASN A 216 15.86 -12.63 -5.58
CA ASN A 216 15.64 -11.22 -5.24
C ASN A 216 15.39 -10.38 -6.52
N PHE A 217 14.25 -10.63 -7.17
CA PHE A 217 13.88 -10.04 -8.44
C PHE A 217 13.58 -8.54 -8.30
N ASP A 218 14.05 -7.74 -9.26
CA ASP A 218 13.78 -6.30 -9.32
C ASP A 218 12.60 -6.01 -10.25
N CYS A 219 11.44 -5.74 -9.64
CA CYS A 219 10.20 -5.42 -10.34
C CYS A 219 10.22 -4.07 -11.07
N SER A 220 11.11 -3.14 -10.70
CA SER A 220 11.12 -1.76 -11.23
C SER A 220 11.55 -1.68 -12.70
N LYS A 221 12.13 -2.78 -13.21
CA LYS A 221 12.62 -2.90 -14.59
C LYS A 221 11.51 -2.90 -15.64
N SER A 222 10.27 -3.19 -15.29
CA SER A 222 9.12 -3.11 -16.20
C SER A 222 7.94 -2.39 -15.55
N GLY A 223 7.29 -1.50 -16.30
CA GLY A 223 6.28 -0.60 -15.74
C GLY A 223 6.85 0.30 -14.64
N PHE A 224 6.04 0.53 -13.60
CA PHE A 224 6.40 1.37 -12.46
C PHE A 224 6.46 0.62 -11.13
N GLU A 225 6.33 -0.70 -11.12
CA GLU A 225 6.21 -1.50 -9.90
C GLU A 225 7.42 -1.34 -8.97
N GLY A 226 7.24 -0.59 -7.87
CA GLY A 226 8.31 -0.32 -6.91
C GLY A 226 9.38 0.65 -7.42
N ILE A 227 9.06 1.54 -8.36
CA ILE A 227 10.04 2.39 -9.05
C ILE A 227 10.83 3.31 -8.12
N ARG A 228 10.17 3.81 -7.07
CA ARG A 228 10.75 4.68 -6.02
C ARG A 228 10.19 4.34 -4.63
N ALA A 229 9.91 3.06 -4.36
CA ALA A 229 9.29 2.64 -3.11
C ALA A 229 10.08 3.10 -1.87
N GLN A 230 11.41 3.11 -1.95
CA GLN A 230 12.28 3.44 -0.81
C GLN A 230 12.23 4.92 -0.41
N ASP A 231 11.77 5.79 -1.31
CA ASP A 231 11.73 7.24 -1.09
C ASP A 231 10.40 7.68 -0.44
N ILE A 232 9.37 6.83 -0.46
CA ILE A 232 8.02 7.17 -0.02
C ILE A 232 8.02 7.62 1.44
N LEU A 233 8.46 6.78 2.37
CA LEU A 233 8.39 7.12 3.79
C LEU A 233 9.24 8.36 4.17
N PRO A 234 10.51 8.49 3.71
CA PRO A 234 11.29 9.70 3.92
C PRO A 234 10.57 10.97 3.46
N LEU A 235 10.00 10.96 2.26
CA LEU A 235 9.28 12.11 1.71
C LEU A 235 7.96 12.36 2.45
N LEU A 236 7.23 11.33 2.89
CA LEU A 236 6.04 11.51 3.72
C LEU A 236 6.38 12.21 5.06
N ILE A 237 7.51 11.86 5.68
CA ILE A 237 8.00 12.49 6.92
C ILE A 237 8.35 13.98 6.70
N GLU A 238 8.96 14.29 5.56
CA GLU A 238 9.26 15.68 5.18
C GLU A 238 7.98 16.51 5.00
N LYS A 239 6.99 15.96 4.29
CA LYS A 239 5.85 16.72 3.77
C LYS A 239 4.65 16.75 4.72
N PHE A 240 4.51 15.78 5.63
CA PHE A 240 3.32 15.64 6.47
C PHE A 240 3.64 15.39 7.95
N ASP A 241 2.66 15.68 8.80
CA ASP A 241 2.65 15.21 10.18
C ASP A 241 1.80 13.94 10.29
N PHE A 242 2.28 12.98 11.07
CA PHE A 242 1.59 11.71 11.27
C PHE A 242 0.67 11.83 12.49
N SER A 243 -0.60 11.46 12.32
CA SER A 243 -1.54 11.31 13.44
C SER A 243 -1.64 9.85 13.90
N LYS A 244 -1.54 8.90 12.97
CA LYS A 244 -1.55 7.46 13.23
C LYS A 244 -0.57 6.75 12.31
N PHE A 245 0.19 5.79 12.83
CA PHE A 245 1.20 5.07 12.05
C PHE A 245 1.37 3.62 12.51
N VAL A 246 1.28 2.70 11.55
CA VAL A 246 1.65 1.29 11.71
C VAL A 246 2.57 0.93 10.57
N ALA A 247 3.66 0.22 10.87
CA ALA A 247 4.52 -0.38 9.86
C ALA A 247 4.61 -1.90 10.05
N GLY A 248 4.91 -2.60 8.96
CA GLY A 248 5.02 -4.05 8.93
C GLY A 248 5.69 -4.55 7.66
N GLY A 249 5.37 -5.79 7.26
CA GLY A 249 6.11 -6.48 6.20
C GLY A 249 7.45 -6.99 6.74
N GLY A 250 8.55 -6.75 6.03
CA GLY A 250 9.89 -7.19 6.45
C GLY A 250 10.46 -8.27 5.53
N PHE A 251 11.12 -9.30 6.07
CA PHE A 251 11.82 -10.29 5.23
C PHE A 251 10.88 -11.39 4.67
N MET A 252 9.74 -11.58 5.33
CA MET A 252 8.79 -12.67 5.13
C MET A 252 7.70 -12.41 4.08
N ASP A 253 7.46 -11.13 3.77
CA ASP A 253 6.38 -10.68 2.89
C ASP A 253 6.43 -11.37 1.52
N VAL A 254 7.61 -11.51 0.93
CA VAL A 254 7.88 -12.21 -0.34
C VAL A 254 7.69 -13.72 -0.27
N ILE A 255 7.75 -14.34 0.92
CA ILE A 255 7.51 -15.79 1.07
C ILE A 255 6.00 -16.04 1.06
N PHE A 256 5.24 -15.14 1.67
CA PHE A 256 3.78 -15.28 1.80
C PHE A 256 3.02 -14.58 0.67
N ASP A 257 3.71 -14.01 -0.32
CA ASP A 257 3.13 -13.24 -1.40
C ASP A 257 2.37 -14.11 -2.43
N ARG A 258 1.85 -13.45 -3.47
CA ARG A 258 1.14 -14.11 -4.57
C ARG A 258 2.01 -15.08 -5.39
N GLY A 259 3.33 -14.88 -5.35
CA GLY A 259 4.30 -15.70 -6.06
C GLY A 259 4.48 -17.05 -5.39
N TYR A 260 4.87 -17.09 -4.12
CA TYR A 260 5.22 -18.34 -3.42
C TYR A 260 4.17 -18.82 -2.43
N GLY A 261 3.43 -17.91 -1.80
CA GLY A 261 2.52 -18.24 -0.70
C GLY A 261 1.36 -19.17 -1.08
N GLN A 262 1.10 -19.37 -2.38
CA GLN A 262 0.09 -20.30 -2.89
C GLN A 262 0.42 -21.77 -2.59
N SER A 263 1.70 -22.09 -2.41
CA SER A 263 2.14 -23.45 -2.07
C SER A 263 1.93 -23.82 -0.60
N ILE A 264 1.62 -22.85 0.27
CA ILE A 264 1.61 -23.05 1.72
C ILE A 264 0.24 -23.59 2.15
N ASP A 265 0.22 -24.80 2.72
CA ASP A 265 -0.99 -25.42 3.26
C ASP A 265 -1.23 -24.99 4.71
N MET A 266 -2.12 -24.01 4.88
CA MET A 266 -2.51 -23.52 6.21
C MET A 266 -3.38 -24.51 7.01
N ALA A 267 -3.86 -25.61 6.40
CA ALA A 267 -4.52 -26.70 7.11
C ALA A 267 -3.50 -27.70 7.71
N ASN A 268 -2.27 -27.73 7.19
CA ASN A 268 -1.17 -28.52 7.74
C ASN A 268 -0.61 -27.85 9.01
N PRO A 269 -0.68 -28.49 10.20
CA PRO A 269 -0.19 -27.90 11.43
C PRO A 269 1.30 -27.57 11.44
N GLY A 270 2.12 -28.35 10.72
CA GLY A 270 3.57 -28.12 10.64
C GLY A 270 3.91 -26.88 9.82
N GLU A 271 3.23 -26.66 8.70
CA GLU A 271 3.42 -25.49 7.85
C GLU A 271 2.89 -24.23 8.51
N LYS A 272 1.72 -24.31 9.17
CA LYS A 272 1.22 -23.22 9.99
C LYS A 272 2.21 -22.83 11.09
N ALA A 273 2.80 -23.81 11.78
CA ALA A 273 3.80 -23.55 12.80
C ALA A 273 5.07 -22.88 12.23
N LEU A 274 5.47 -23.24 11.01
CA LEU A 274 6.57 -22.59 10.30
C LEU A 274 6.23 -21.14 9.91
N VAL A 275 5.00 -20.88 9.44
CA VAL A 275 4.50 -19.52 9.19
C VAL A 275 4.53 -18.70 10.48
N ASP A 276 4.06 -19.24 11.60
CA ASP A 276 4.10 -18.56 12.91
C ASP A 276 5.56 -18.29 13.35
N PHE A 277 6.46 -19.25 13.17
CA PHE A 277 7.88 -19.09 13.49
C PHE A 277 8.55 -17.96 12.69
N LEU A 278 8.38 -17.96 11.37
CA LEU A 278 8.92 -16.91 10.49
C LEU A 278 8.32 -15.55 10.84
N SER A 279 7.01 -15.50 11.09
CA SER A 279 6.31 -14.27 11.47
C SER A 279 6.78 -13.70 12.79
N ARG A 280 6.91 -14.54 13.82
CA ARG A 280 7.41 -14.09 15.13
C ARG A 280 8.86 -13.65 15.05
N THR A 281 9.68 -14.34 14.27
CA THR A 281 11.07 -13.95 14.01
C THR A 281 11.14 -12.57 13.36
N ASN A 282 10.31 -12.32 12.35
CA ASN A 282 10.24 -11.03 11.67
C ASN A 282 9.85 -9.89 12.60
N GLU A 283 8.81 -10.09 13.43
CA GLU A 283 8.39 -9.07 14.40
C GLU A 283 9.53 -8.71 15.37
N LEU A 284 10.27 -9.71 15.88
CA LEU A 284 11.42 -9.46 16.76
C LEU A 284 12.53 -8.70 16.03
N LEU A 285 12.80 -9.02 14.77
CA LEU A 285 13.81 -8.32 13.97
C LEU A 285 13.41 -6.87 13.67
N LEU A 286 12.12 -6.60 13.43
CA LEU A 286 11.59 -5.24 13.28
C LEU A 286 11.67 -4.45 14.59
N GLU A 287 11.20 -5.02 15.70
CA GLU A 287 11.19 -4.39 17.03
C GLU A 287 12.61 -4.03 17.53
N THR A 288 13.61 -4.83 17.14
CA THR A 288 15.02 -4.67 17.56
C THR A 288 15.91 -3.96 16.54
N ASP A 289 15.30 -3.34 15.53
CA ASP A 289 16.00 -2.59 14.47
C ASP A 289 17.03 -3.40 13.67
N ARG A 290 16.78 -4.70 13.49
CA ARG A 290 17.64 -5.60 12.70
C ARG A 290 17.27 -5.64 11.24
N ILE A 291 16.00 -5.38 10.93
CA ILE A 291 15.48 -5.18 9.58
C ILE A 291 14.50 -4.02 9.62
N LYS A 292 14.21 -3.45 8.44
CA LYS A 292 13.23 -2.36 8.29
C LYS A 292 11.91 -2.86 7.71
N PRO A 293 10.78 -2.23 8.08
CA PRO A 293 9.48 -2.56 7.50
C PRO A 293 9.45 -2.25 6.00
N THR A 294 8.56 -2.93 5.29
CA THR A 294 8.39 -2.78 3.83
C THR A 294 7.01 -2.27 3.45
N MET A 295 6.12 -2.08 4.43
CA MET A 295 4.79 -1.49 4.22
C MET A 295 4.35 -0.65 5.42
N ILE A 296 3.42 0.27 5.17
CA ILE A 296 2.82 1.16 6.17
C ILE A 296 1.30 1.21 6.06
N PHE A 297 0.67 1.59 7.17
CA PHE A 297 -0.68 2.13 7.29
C PHE A 297 -0.54 3.47 8.01
N ALA A 298 -1.01 4.57 7.43
CA ALA A 298 -0.82 5.88 8.03
C ALA A 298 -2.00 6.81 7.80
N HIS A 299 -2.30 7.62 8.83
CA HIS A 299 -3.07 8.86 8.69
C HIS A 299 -2.14 10.03 8.93
N MET A 300 -2.21 11.00 8.04
CA MET A 300 -1.33 12.16 8.01
C MET A 300 -2.14 13.43 7.81
N THR A 301 -1.63 14.53 8.30
CA THR A 301 -2.20 15.88 8.15
C THR A 301 -1.14 16.81 7.57
N ARG A 302 -1.56 18.02 7.20
CA ARG A 302 -0.61 19.08 6.84
C ARG A 302 0.32 19.37 8.02
N LYS A 303 1.53 19.84 7.68
CA LYS A 303 2.52 20.27 8.69
C LYS A 303 1.93 21.37 9.58
N ALA A 304 2.07 21.20 10.89
CA ALA A 304 1.74 22.18 11.91
C ALA A 304 3.03 22.71 12.59
N ASP A 305 2.96 23.92 13.16
CA ASP A 305 4.09 24.48 13.92
C ASP A 305 4.49 23.60 15.11
N VAL A 306 3.49 22.94 15.73
CA VAL A 306 3.65 22.00 16.83
C VAL A 306 2.80 20.76 16.54
N PRO A 307 3.38 19.72 15.92
CA PRO A 307 2.65 18.49 15.64
C PRO A 307 2.27 17.76 16.93
N ALA A 308 1.12 17.09 16.91
CA ALA A 308 0.80 16.11 17.94
C ALA A 308 1.69 14.86 17.76
N GLU A 309 2.01 14.19 18.87
CA GLU A 309 2.69 12.90 18.80
C GLU A 309 1.78 11.85 18.13
N PRO A 310 2.29 11.08 17.14
CA PRO A 310 1.51 10.07 16.46
C PRO A 310 1.13 8.93 17.40
N VAL A 311 -0.07 8.38 17.21
CA VAL A 311 -0.41 7.07 17.78
C VAL A 311 0.33 6.00 16.96
N ILE A 312 1.18 5.22 17.62
CA ILE A 312 2.04 4.21 17.00
C ILE A 312 1.90 2.83 17.66
N TRP A 313 2.32 1.80 16.95
CA TRP A 313 2.48 0.46 17.53
C TRP A 313 3.88 0.25 18.10
N GLY A 314 3.98 -0.04 19.41
CA GLY A 314 5.26 -0.32 20.06
C GLY A 314 6.23 0.88 19.99
N ASN A 315 7.46 0.64 19.53
CA ASN A 315 8.50 1.65 19.31
C ASN A 315 8.59 2.12 17.84
N MET A 316 7.67 1.70 16.98
CA MET A 316 7.74 1.87 15.53
C MET A 316 7.29 3.27 15.10
N THR A 317 8.11 4.30 15.34
CA THR A 317 7.86 5.66 14.82
C THR A 317 8.11 5.73 13.31
N PRO A 318 7.56 6.73 12.58
CA PRO A 318 7.90 6.94 11.17
C PRO A 318 9.41 7.04 10.95
N GLY A 319 10.13 7.80 11.77
CA GLY A 319 11.59 7.93 11.68
C GLY A 319 12.33 6.62 11.94
N PHE A 320 11.88 5.80 12.89
CA PHE A 320 12.47 4.49 13.17
C PHE A 320 12.26 3.51 12.00
N ALA A 321 11.14 3.60 11.30
CA ALA A 321 10.82 2.74 10.16
C ALA A 321 11.64 3.04 8.89
N VAL A 322 12.30 4.20 8.79
CA VAL A 322 13.15 4.54 7.65
C VAL A 322 14.43 3.73 7.66
N ARG A 323 14.80 3.13 6.51
CA ARG A 323 16.19 2.71 6.26
C ARG A 323 16.98 3.90 5.72
N PRO A 324 18.07 4.33 6.38
CA PRO A 324 18.98 5.30 5.79
C PRO A 324 19.59 4.72 4.51
N VAL A 325 19.35 5.34 3.37
CA VAL A 325 20.03 4.97 2.12
C VAL A 325 21.40 5.65 2.14
N ALA A 326 22.49 4.87 2.20
CA ALA A 326 23.82 5.43 2.03
C ALA A 326 23.97 5.97 0.58
N PRO A 327 24.71 7.07 0.33
CA PRO A 327 24.83 7.70 -0.99
C PRO A 327 25.45 6.86 -2.13
N SER A 328 25.56 5.54 -2.00
CA SER A 328 26.28 4.68 -2.95
C SER A 328 25.74 3.25 -3.10
N GLU A 329 24.47 3.00 -2.81
CA GLU A 329 23.83 1.68 -3.04
C GLU A 329 22.92 1.63 -4.28
N ASP A 330 23.11 2.56 -5.23
CA ASP A 330 22.46 2.55 -6.55
C ASP A 330 23.15 1.60 -7.54
#